data_AF-A0AAN8LX23-F1
#
_entry.id   AF-A0AAN8LX23-F1
#
_cell.length_a   1.000
_cell.length_b   1.000
_cell.length_c   1.000
_cell.angle_alpha   90.00
_cell.angle_beta   90.00
_cell.angle_gamma   90.00
#
_symmetry.space_group_name_H-M   'P 1'
#
loop_
_entity.id
_entity.type
_entity.pdbx_description
1 polymer ?
#
loop_
_entity_poly.entity_id
_entity_poly.type
_entity_poly.pdbx_seq_one_letter_code
_entity_poly.pdbx_strand_id
1 'polypeptide(L)'
;MAEDVLGKSVQQLKKERTTAKSSFTRQANFISRGASSMLQVELKEEFAKLSDCFRKMLDANDDYRIGLDCSNKPVVEDLESFHNLCGATSHHPN
;
A
#
# COMPACT_ATOMS: atom_id res chain seq x y z
N MET A 1 -12.13 8.85 -5.01
CA MET A 1 -11.78 7.82 -6.00
C MET A 1 -10.52 7.12 -5.49
N ALA A 2 -10.26 5.84 -5.78
CA ALA A 2 -9.17 5.10 -5.10
C ALA A 2 -7.73 5.56 -5.49
N GLU A 3 -7.59 6.52 -6.39
CA GLU A 3 -6.32 7.08 -6.86
C GLU A 3 -5.77 8.22 -5.98
N ASP A 4 -6.53 8.69 -4.98
CA ASP A 4 -6.31 10.00 -4.36
C ASP A 4 -5.13 10.13 -3.37
N VAL A 5 -4.46 9.05 -2.95
CA VAL A 5 -3.37 9.12 -1.94
C VAL A 5 -1.99 8.76 -2.47
N LEU A 6 -1.90 7.78 -3.38
CA LEU A 6 -0.63 7.27 -3.91
C LEU A 6 -0.52 7.42 -5.44
N GLY A 7 -1.54 7.99 -6.11
CA GLY A 7 -1.58 8.11 -7.57
C GLY A 7 -1.56 6.76 -8.31
N LYS A 8 -1.92 5.67 -7.62
CA LYS A 8 -1.90 4.29 -8.13
C LYS A 8 -3.17 3.56 -7.73
N SER A 9 -3.69 2.74 -8.64
CA SER A 9 -4.79 1.82 -8.31
C SER A 9 -4.34 0.71 -7.35
N VAL A 10 -5.28 0.18 -6.56
CA VAL A 10 -5.04 -0.98 -5.67
C VAL A 10 -4.47 -2.18 -6.44
N GLN A 11 -4.86 -2.38 -7.70
CA GLN A 11 -4.33 -3.48 -8.53
C GLN A 11 -2.87 -3.25 -8.92
N GLN A 12 -2.47 -2.01 -9.24
CA GLN A 12 -1.06 -1.66 -9.48
C GLN A 12 -0.23 -1.88 -8.21
N LEU A 13 -0.71 -1.41 -7.06
CA LEU A 13 -0.06 -1.61 -5.76
C LEU A 13 0.10 -3.10 -5.41
N LYS A 14 -0.94 -3.92 -5.66
CA LYS A 14 -0.88 -5.38 -5.49
C LYS A 14 0.21 -6.01 -6.36
N LYS A 15 0.33 -5.57 -7.61
CA LYS A 15 1.33 -6.06 -8.58
C LYS A 15 2.75 -5.67 -8.17
N GLU A 16 2.95 -4.42 -7.75
CA GLU A 16 4.24 -3.93 -7.24
C GLU A 16 4.70 -4.72 -6.02
N ARG A 17 3.83 -4.89 -5.02
CA ARG A 17 4.09 -5.72 -3.84
C ARG A 17 4.45 -7.16 -4.19
N THR A 18 3.73 -7.75 -5.14
CA THR A 18 3.98 -9.14 -5.58
C THR A 18 5.34 -9.28 -6.26
N THR A 19 5.70 -8.29 -7.08
CA THR A 19 7.02 -8.21 -7.72
C THR A 19 8.12 -8.06 -6.68
N ALA A 20 7.99 -7.15 -5.73
CA ALA A 20 8.97 -6.92 -4.66
C ALA A 20 9.18 -8.17 -3.79
N LYS A 21 8.08 -8.84 -3.39
CA LYS A 21 8.13 -10.13 -2.66
C LYS A 21 8.86 -11.21 -3.47
N SER A 22 8.61 -11.28 -4.77
CA SER A 22 9.26 -12.25 -5.65
C SER A 22 10.77 -12.00 -5.74
N SER A 23 11.19 -10.74 -5.87
CA SER A 23 12.61 -10.36 -5.88
C SER A 23 13.30 -10.71 -4.56
N PHE A 24 12.71 -10.35 -3.42
CA PHE A 24 13.22 -10.74 -2.10
C PHE A 24 13.38 -12.25 -1.97
N THR A 25 12.35 -13.01 -2.36
CA THR A 25 12.37 -14.48 -2.29
C THR A 25 13.47 -15.07 -3.18
N ARG A 26 13.66 -14.54 -4.39
CA ARG A 26 14.73 -14.98 -5.30
C ARG A 26 16.12 -14.73 -4.69
N GLN A 27 16.33 -13.55 -4.12
CA GLN A 27 17.60 -13.20 -3.48
C GLN A 27 17.88 -14.08 -2.26
N ALA A 28 16.87 -14.32 -1.41
CA ALA A 28 17.00 -15.21 -0.25
C ALA A 28 17.33 -16.65 -0.68
N ASN A 29 16.67 -17.14 -1.73
CA ASN A 29 16.94 -18.47 -2.28
C ASN A 29 18.34 -18.58 -2.91
N PHE A 30 18.81 -17.53 -3.58
CA PHE A 30 20.15 -17.49 -4.15
C PHE A 30 21.22 -17.65 -3.06
N ILE A 31 21.13 -16.85 -1.99
CA ILE A 31 22.04 -16.94 -0.84
C ILE A 31 21.93 -18.31 -0.18
N SER A 32 20.72 -18.80 0.10
CA SER A 32 20.51 -20.08 0.79
C SER A 32 21.12 -21.27 0.05
N ARG A 33 21.22 -21.20 -1.28
CA ARG A 33 21.81 -22.25 -2.12
C ARG A 33 23.31 -22.08 -2.36
N GLY A 34 23.80 -20.84 -2.36
CA GLY A 34 25.17 -20.51 -2.76
C GLY A 34 26.12 -20.11 -1.62
N ALA A 35 25.62 -19.87 -0.41
CA ALA A 35 26.41 -19.29 0.68
C ALA A 35 27.67 -20.07 1.03
N SER A 36 27.65 -21.41 0.95
CA SER A 36 28.81 -22.25 1.24
C SER A 36 29.95 -22.14 0.21
N SER A 37 29.63 -21.67 -1.00
CA SER A 37 30.60 -21.48 -2.10
C SER A 37 31.07 -20.03 -2.26
N MET A 38 30.52 -19.10 -1.50
CA MET A 38 30.83 -17.68 -1.59
C MET A 38 31.95 -17.28 -0.64
N LEU A 39 32.81 -16.36 -1.07
CA LEU A 39 33.74 -15.65 -0.19
C LEU A 39 32.96 -14.74 0.77
N GLN A 40 33.56 -14.41 1.91
CA GLN A 40 32.91 -13.54 2.90
C GLN A 40 32.52 -12.17 2.32
N VAL A 41 33.32 -11.61 1.41
CA VAL A 41 33.02 -10.33 0.75
C VAL A 41 31.80 -10.45 -0.16
N GLU A 42 31.71 -11.50 -0.97
CA GLU A 42 30.56 -11.77 -1.84
C GLU A 42 29.30 -11.98 -1.00
N LEU A 43 29.39 -12.76 0.08
CA LEU A 43 28.27 -13.00 0.98
C LEU A 43 27.76 -11.69 1.61
N LYS A 44 28.66 -10.79 2.03
CA LYS A 44 28.28 -9.46 2.53
C LYS A 44 27.56 -8.62 1.47
N GLU A 45 28.03 -8.64 0.23
CA GLU A 45 27.37 -7.95 -0.88
C GLU A 45 25.97 -8.53 -1.16
N GLU A 46 25.82 -9.85 -1.15
CA GLU A 46 24.53 -10.50 -1.35
C GLU A 46 23.55 -10.23 -0.21
N PHE A 47 24.03 -10.14 1.04
CA PHE A 47 23.21 -9.72 2.18
C PHE A 47 22.78 -8.25 2.09
N ALA A 48 23.64 -7.36 1.57
CA ALA A 48 23.27 -5.98 1.31
C ALA A 48 22.13 -5.91 0.27
N LYS A 49 22.25 -6.65 -0.83
CA LYS A 49 21.18 -6.79 -1.83
C LYS A 49 19.89 -7.34 -1.23
N LEU A 50 19.99 -8.38 -0.38
CA LEU A 50 18.82 -8.95 0.30
C LEU A 50 18.14 -7.92 1.21
N SER A 51 18.92 -7.14 1.96
CA SER A 51 18.42 -6.08 2.84
C SER A 51 17.69 -5.00 2.05
N ASP A 52 18.23 -4.59 0.91
CA ASP A 52 17.57 -3.63 0.02
C ASP A 52 16.27 -4.19 -0.58
N CYS A 53 16.26 -5.45 -0.99
CA CYS A 53 15.03 -6.13 -1.43
C CYS A 53 13.99 -6.20 -0.31
N PHE A 54 14.41 -6.43 0.92
CA PHE A 54 13.52 -6.48 2.08
C PHE A 54 12.86 -5.13 2.35
N ARG A 55 13.64 -4.03 2.37
CA ARG A 55 13.09 -2.66 2.54
C ARG A 55 12.07 -2.34 1.46
N LYS A 56 12.41 -2.56 0.17
CA LYS A 56 11.47 -2.34 -0.95
C LYS A 56 10.19 -3.16 -0.84
N MET A 57 10.28 -4.39 -0.32
CA MET A 57 9.11 -5.23 -0.09
C MET A 57 8.22 -4.68 1.03
N LEU A 58 8.81 -4.13 2.10
CA LEU A 58 8.06 -3.47 3.16
C LEU A 58 7.35 -2.21 2.64
N ASP A 59 8.09 -1.34 1.94
CA ASP A 59 7.53 -0.10 1.38
C ASP A 59 6.34 -0.41 0.45
N ALA A 60 6.50 -1.36 -0.47
CA ALA A 60 5.43 -1.77 -1.37
C ALA A 60 4.26 -2.47 -0.65
N ASN A 61 4.50 -3.06 0.52
CA ASN A 61 3.44 -3.62 1.36
C ASN A 61 2.62 -2.50 2.01
N ASP A 62 3.30 -1.51 2.59
CA ASP A 62 2.68 -0.38 3.25
C ASP A 62 1.86 0.45 2.26
N ASP A 63 2.41 0.73 1.07
CA ASP A 63 1.67 1.38 -0.02
C ASP A 63 0.39 0.61 -0.38
N TYR A 64 0.48 -0.72 -0.50
CA TYR A 64 -0.70 -1.55 -0.77
C TYR A 64 -1.73 -1.53 0.36
N ARG A 65 -1.30 -1.50 1.63
CA ARG A 65 -2.19 -1.38 2.79
C ARG A 65 -2.91 -0.04 2.80
N ILE A 66 -2.17 1.05 2.59
CA ILE A 66 -2.73 2.41 2.48
C ILE A 66 -3.77 2.46 1.35
N GLY A 67 -3.45 1.88 0.19
CA GLY A 67 -4.37 1.83 -0.94
C GLY A 67 -5.65 1.05 -0.65
N LEU A 68 -5.56 -0.10 0.05
CA LEU A 68 -6.73 -0.85 0.50
C LEU A 68 -7.57 -0.03 1.48
N ASP A 69 -6.94 0.58 2.49
CA ASP A 69 -7.63 1.35 3.52
C ASP A 69 -8.33 2.57 2.93
N CYS A 70 -7.76 3.22 1.91
CA CYS A 70 -8.41 4.32 1.21
C CYS A 70 -9.54 3.86 0.28
N SER A 71 -9.41 2.70 -0.37
CA SER A 71 -10.45 2.14 -1.22
C SER A 71 -11.66 1.61 -0.43
N ASN A 72 -11.48 1.26 0.85
CA ASN A 72 -12.52 0.74 1.73
C ASN A 72 -13.25 1.83 2.51
N LYS A 73 -12.88 3.11 2.37
CA LYS A 73 -13.64 4.21 2.98
C LYS A 73 -14.97 4.36 2.22
N PRO A 74 -16.13 4.29 2.89
CA PRO A 74 -17.38 4.67 2.26
C PRO A 74 -17.23 6.12 1.80
N VAL A 75 -17.61 6.37 0.55
CA VAL A 75 -17.82 7.72 0.03
C VAL A 75 -18.91 8.33 0.90
N VAL A 76 -18.55 9.15 1.89
CA VAL A 76 -19.46 10.15 2.43
C VAL A 76 -19.60 11.22 1.35
N GLU A 77 -20.36 10.87 0.32
CA GLU A 77 -21.00 11.83 -0.56
C GLU A 77 -22.16 12.45 0.24
N ASP A 78 -22.20 13.77 0.22
CA ASP A 78 -23.28 14.66 0.65
C ASP A 78 -23.63 14.73 2.15
N LEU A 79 -22.85 15.53 2.89
CA LEU A 79 -23.36 16.25 4.06
C LEU A 79 -23.50 17.77 3.86
N GLU A 80 -23.58 18.25 2.61
CA GLU A 80 -23.97 19.64 2.32
C GLU A 80 -25.47 19.81 2.00
N SER A 81 -26.26 18.73 1.89
CA SER A 81 -27.72 18.82 1.69
C SER A 81 -28.57 18.87 2.98
N PHE A 82 -27.97 18.75 4.17
CA PHE A 82 -28.74 18.69 5.44
C PHE A 82 -28.98 20.04 6.13
N HIS A 83 -28.70 21.17 5.49
CA HIS A 83 -29.00 22.50 6.06
C HIS A 83 -30.15 23.27 5.38
N ASN A 84 -30.93 22.66 4.48
CA ASN A 84 -32.10 23.32 3.86
C ASN A 84 -33.45 22.63 4.11
N LEU A 85 -33.54 21.66 5.04
CA LEU A 85 -34.82 21.03 5.42
C LEU A 85 -35.18 21.13 6.91
N CYS A 86 -34.60 22.08 7.63
CA CYS A 86 -35.01 22.42 9.01
C CYS A 86 -35.53 23.88 9.12
N GLY A 87 -36.30 24.31 8.13
CA GLY A 87 -36.96 25.62 8.08
C GLY A 87 -38.48 25.54 7.89
N ALA A 88 -39.12 24.46 8.36
CA ALA A 88 -40.58 24.31 8.28
C ALA A 88 -41.13 23.71 9.57
N THR A 89 -41.52 24.59 10.50
CA THR A 89 -42.55 24.51 11.56
C THR A 89 -42.25 25.68 12.50
N SER A 90 -43.16 26.57 12.92
CA SER A 90 -44.62 26.53 13.02
C SER A 90 -45.14 27.89 13.53
N HIS A 91 -46.46 28.12 13.36
CA HIS A 91 -47.37 29.12 13.96
C HIS A 91 -47.85 30.24 13.02
N HIS A 92 -48.97 30.06 12.30
CA HIS A 92 -50.42 30.17 12.64
C HIS A 92 -50.95 31.62 12.73
N PRO A 93 -52.17 31.87 12.18
CA PRO A 93 -52.65 33.20 11.83
C PRO A 93 -53.42 33.87 12.97
N ASN A 94 -53.51 35.20 12.92
CA ASN A 94 -54.61 35.98 13.50
C ASN A 94 -54.94 37.13 12.54
#